data_AF-A0A1F8SKI4-F1
#
_entry.id   AF-A0A1F8SKI4-F1
#
_cell.length_a   1.000
_cell.length_b   1.000
_cell.length_c   1.000
_cell.angle_alpha   90.00
_cell.angle_beta   90.00
_cell.angle_gamma   90.00
#
_symmetry.space_group_name_H-M   'P 1'
#
loop_
_entity.id
_entity.type
_entity.pdbx_description
1 polymer ?
#
loop_
_entity_poly.entity_id
_entity_poly.type
_entity_poly.pdbx_seq_one_letter_code
_entity_poly.pdbx_strand_id
1 'polypeptide(L)'
;MVNKLVSPIYSIVEKAYFRLQAGDVLTHCLEDGSTDPIHEMIQEMVLAGPQSLDALREILSEAMNRKAQVYDDLNQVTNQLSIILKGYGINLDKQGGNQILHSLNEPQMVDLLDEQHIDEVEARSGSIQVFKDSQELITTLNLNLNLLGNIEMYLQDWLWGLTYQFIRQGEDEVDEESKGELL
;
A
#
# COMPACT_ATOMS: atom_id res chain seq x y z
N MET A 1 -20.57 -38.46 13.85
CA MET A 1 -19.45 -37.62 14.35
C MET A 1 -18.33 -37.62 13.32
N VAL A 2 -18.44 -36.85 12.23
CA VAL A 2 -17.35 -36.55 11.29
C VAL A 2 -17.75 -35.24 10.61
N ASN A 3 -17.05 -34.12 10.90
CA ASN A 3 -17.00 -32.87 10.10
C ASN A 3 -16.43 -31.63 10.82
N LYS A 4 -15.80 -31.76 12.00
CA LYS A 4 -15.27 -30.58 12.72
C LYS A 4 -13.91 -30.06 12.21
N LEU A 5 -13.14 -30.88 11.48
CA LEU A 5 -11.79 -30.53 11.01
C LEU A 5 -11.73 -30.01 9.57
N VAL A 6 -12.80 -30.18 8.80
CA VAL A 6 -12.86 -29.79 7.38
C VAL A 6 -13.10 -28.29 7.25
N SER A 7 -14.06 -27.74 8.00
CA SER A 7 -14.39 -26.30 8.02
C SER A 7 -13.20 -25.33 8.19
N PRO A 8 -12.25 -25.52 9.14
CA PRO A 8 -11.14 -24.58 9.30
C PRO A 8 -10.13 -24.62 8.13
N ILE A 9 -9.92 -25.77 7.49
CA ILE A 9 -9.01 -25.86 6.33
C ILE A 9 -9.61 -25.14 5.12
N TYR A 10 -10.92 -25.27 4.89
CA TYR A 10 -11.60 -24.56 3.80
C TYR A 10 -11.55 -23.04 4.01
N SER A 11 -11.73 -22.57 5.25
CA SER A 11 -11.59 -21.15 5.60
C SER A 11 -10.16 -20.62 5.35
N ILE A 12 -9.12 -21.40 5.66
CA ILE A 12 -7.73 -21.02 5.38
C ILE A 12 -7.48 -20.93 3.86
N VAL A 13 -7.95 -21.91 3.10
CA VAL A 13 -7.76 -21.95 1.64
C VAL A 13 -8.48 -20.79 0.97
N GLU A 14 -9.71 -20.49 1.39
CA GLU A 14 -10.51 -19.39 0.87
C GLU A 14 -9.86 -18.02 1.16
N LYS A 15 -9.36 -17.81 2.38
CA LYS A 15 -8.60 -16.60 2.72
C LYS A 15 -7.32 -16.45 1.88
N ALA A 16 -6.59 -17.54 1.69
CA ALA A 16 -5.39 -17.55 0.85
C ALA A 16 -5.73 -17.24 -0.62
N TYR A 17 -6.85 -17.74 -1.12
CA TYR A 17 -7.34 -17.43 -2.46
C TYR A 17 -7.63 -15.93 -2.63
N PHE A 18 -8.36 -15.32 -1.69
CA PHE A 18 -8.64 -13.88 -1.75
C PHE A 18 -7.38 -13.03 -1.68
N ARG A 19 -6.40 -13.41 -0.85
CA ARG A 19 -5.11 -12.70 -0.79
C ARG A 19 -4.33 -12.81 -2.09
N LEU A 20 -4.30 -14.00 -2.71
CA LEU A 20 -3.62 -14.19 -3.99
C LEU A 20 -4.26 -13.33 -5.08
N GLN A 21 -5.58 -13.39 -5.20
CA GLN A 21 -6.33 -12.60 -6.16
C GLN A 21 -6.15 -11.09 -5.92
N ALA A 22 -6.20 -10.65 -4.67
CA ALA A 22 -5.92 -9.26 -4.29
C ALA A 22 -4.49 -8.86 -4.68
N GLY A 23 -3.51 -9.71 -4.42
CA GLY A 23 -2.11 -9.47 -4.76
C GLY A 23 -1.90 -9.27 -6.26
N ASP A 24 -2.55 -10.07 -7.09
CA ASP A 24 -2.51 -9.94 -8.56
C ASP A 24 -3.16 -8.62 -9.00
N VAL A 25 -4.36 -8.32 -8.51
CA VAL A 25 -5.10 -7.08 -8.85
C VAL A 25 -4.36 -5.83 -8.40
N LEU A 26 -3.79 -5.84 -7.19
CA LEU A 26 -2.97 -4.73 -6.68
C LEU A 26 -1.70 -4.53 -7.54
N THR A 27 -1.13 -5.61 -8.06
CA THR A 27 0.02 -5.51 -8.98
C THR A 27 -0.38 -4.78 -10.27
N HIS A 28 -1.53 -5.11 -10.85
CA HIS A 28 -2.05 -4.39 -12.02
C HIS A 28 -2.34 -2.92 -11.71
N CYS A 29 -2.92 -2.63 -10.54
CA CYS A 29 -3.15 -1.24 -10.11
C CYS A 29 -1.85 -0.42 -10.10
N LEU A 30 -0.77 -1.01 -9.56
CA LEU A 30 0.53 -0.35 -9.46
C LEU A 30 1.22 -0.19 -10.83
N GLU A 31 1.09 -1.18 -11.71
CA GLU A 31 1.65 -1.12 -13.07
C GLU A 31 0.93 -0.08 -13.95
N ASP A 32 -0.40 0.00 -13.84
CA ASP A 32 -1.24 0.90 -14.63
C ASP A 32 -1.37 2.31 -14.00
N GLY A 33 -1.01 2.47 -12.73
CA GLY A 33 -1.21 3.69 -11.96
C GLY A 33 -2.70 4.03 -11.75
N SER A 34 -3.58 3.03 -11.73
CA SER A 34 -5.04 3.18 -11.62
C SER A 34 -5.64 2.33 -10.51
N THR A 35 -6.74 2.81 -9.93
CA THR A 35 -7.57 2.05 -8.96
C THR A 35 -8.66 1.22 -9.64
N ASP A 36 -8.81 1.29 -10.96
CA ASP A 36 -9.90 0.62 -11.68
C ASP A 36 -9.91 -0.90 -11.49
N PRO A 37 -8.75 -1.62 -11.54
CA PRO A 37 -8.76 -3.08 -11.37
C PRO A 37 -9.34 -3.51 -10.02
N ILE A 38 -9.03 -2.78 -8.94
CA ILE A 38 -9.59 -3.10 -7.63
C ILE A 38 -11.06 -2.70 -7.53
N HIS A 39 -11.49 -1.61 -8.17
CA HIS A 39 -12.90 -1.24 -8.21
C HIS A 39 -13.73 -2.32 -8.89
N GLU A 40 -13.28 -2.85 -10.02
CA GLU A 40 -13.94 -3.93 -10.75
C GLU A 40 -14.05 -5.21 -9.89
N MET A 41 -12.95 -5.61 -9.23
CA MET A 41 -12.96 -6.76 -8.33
C MET A 41 -13.98 -6.63 -7.19
N ILE A 42 -14.13 -5.44 -6.62
CA ILE A 42 -14.98 -5.20 -5.46
C ILE A 42 -16.47 -5.06 -5.83
N GLN A 43 -16.81 -4.69 -7.07
CA GLN A 43 -18.21 -4.50 -7.49
C GLN A 43 -19.09 -5.73 -7.23
N GLU A 44 -18.63 -6.92 -7.63
CA GLU A 44 -19.38 -8.17 -7.43
C GLU A 44 -19.53 -8.51 -5.94
N MET A 45 -18.50 -8.22 -5.14
CA MET A 45 -18.51 -8.43 -3.69
C MET A 45 -19.50 -7.52 -2.98
N VAL A 46 -19.57 -6.26 -3.39
CA VAL A 46 -20.54 -5.30 -2.87
C VAL A 46 -21.97 -5.70 -3.22
N LEU A 47 -22.19 -6.18 -4.45
CA LEU A 47 -23.50 -6.69 -4.87
C LEU A 47 -23.92 -7.95 -4.11
N ALA A 48 -22.96 -8.81 -3.76
CA ALA A 48 -23.18 -9.96 -2.89
C ALA A 48 -23.49 -9.53 -1.43
N GLY A 49 -23.13 -8.31 -1.02
CA GLY A 49 -23.51 -7.78 0.28
C GLY A 49 -22.72 -8.39 1.45
N PRO A 50 -23.32 -8.50 2.65
CA PRO A 50 -22.61 -8.87 3.87
C PRO A 50 -21.82 -10.19 3.85
N GLN A 51 -22.22 -11.16 3.02
CA GLN A 51 -21.49 -12.42 2.87
C GLN A 51 -20.06 -12.26 2.34
N SER A 52 -19.75 -11.13 1.69
CA SER A 52 -18.41 -10.83 1.17
C SER A 52 -17.50 -10.10 2.16
N LEU A 53 -17.95 -9.86 3.39
CA LEU A 53 -17.17 -9.14 4.41
C LEU A 53 -15.80 -9.80 4.69
N ASP A 54 -15.74 -11.12 4.76
CA ASP A 54 -14.47 -11.80 5.01
C ASP A 54 -13.51 -11.69 3.83
N ALA A 55 -14.01 -11.77 2.59
CA ALA A 55 -13.21 -11.54 1.39
C ALA A 55 -12.62 -10.12 1.39
N LEU A 56 -13.46 -9.10 1.63
CA LEU A 56 -13.05 -7.69 1.69
C LEU A 56 -12.01 -7.42 2.78
N ARG A 57 -12.11 -8.08 3.93
CA ARG A 57 -11.10 -7.96 5.00
C ARG A 57 -9.75 -8.54 4.57
N GLU A 58 -9.74 -9.66 3.86
CA GLU A 58 -8.48 -10.24 3.37
C GLU A 58 -7.85 -9.37 2.27
N ILE A 59 -8.66 -8.77 1.39
CA ILE A 59 -8.20 -7.83 0.36
C ILE A 59 -7.62 -6.56 1.00
N LEU A 60 -8.32 -5.98 1.98
CA LEU A 60 -7.81 -4.83 2.74
C LEU A 60 -6.50 -5.17 3.44
N SER A 61 -6.40 -6.34 4.07
CA SER A 61 -5.18 -6.80 4.72
C SER A 61 -4.02 -6.91 3.72
N GLU A 62 -4.27 -7.41 2.52
CA GLU A 62 -3.26 -7.48 1.46
C GLU A 62 -2.84 -6.10 0.97
N ALA A 63 -3.78 -5.16 0.78
CA ALA A 63 -3.47 -3.78 0.42
C ALA A 63 -2.61 -3.08 1.48
N MET A 64 -2.94 -3.26 2.76
CA MET A 64 -2.16 -2.73 3.88
C MET A 64 -0.76 -3.34 3.94
N ASN A 65 -0.63 -4.65 3.73
CA ASN A 65 0.67 -5.33 3.67
C ASN A 65 1.52 -4.79 2.53
N ARG A 66 0.95 -4.66 1.33
CA ARG A 66 1.67 -4.12 0.17
C ARG A 66 2.10 -2.67 0.41
N LYS A 67 1.26 -1.85 1.02
CA LYS A 67 1.60 -0.46 1.39
C LYS A 67 2.76 -0.40 2.38
N ALA A 68 2.76 -1.27 3.39
CA ALA A 68 3.86 -1.38 4.34
C ALA A 68 5.18 -1.77 3.64
N GLN A 69 5.11 -2.73 2.71
CA GLN A 69 6.29 -3.13 1.91
C GLN A 69 6.83 -1.96 1.07
N VAL A 70 5.97 -1.23 0.37
CA VAL A 70 6.41 -0.06 -0.43
C VAL A 70 7.02 1.04 0.46
N TYR A 71 6.51 1.21 1.68
CA TYR A 71 7.09 2.13 2.66
C TYR A 71 8.49 1.68 3.11
N ASP A 72 8.68 0.40 3.36
CA ASP A 72 9.99 -0.17 3.70
C ASP A 72 10.98 -0.04 2.54
N ASP A 73 10.54 -0.30 1.30
CA ASP A 73 11.34 -0.11 0.09
C ASP A 73 11.77 1.35 -0.07
N LEU A 74 10.86 2.31 0.16
CA LEU A 74 11.16 3.75 0.11
C LEU A 74 12.23 4.15 1.14
N ASN A 75 12.11 3.65 2.37
CA ASN A 75 13.11 3.89 3.41
C ASN A 75 14.45 3.26 3.04
N GLN A 76 14.45 2.06 2.48
CA GLN A 76 15.65 1.37 2.04
C GLN A 76 16.37 2.17 0.94
N VAL A 77 15.66 2.60 -0.10
CA VAL A 77 16.22 3.42 -1.20
C VAL A 77 16.81 4.73 -0.65
N THR A 78 16.07 5.42 0.22
CA THR A 78 16.52 6.68 0.81
C THR A 78 17.80 6.51 1.65
N ASN A 79 17.87 5.44 2.44
CA ASN A 79 19.06 5.12 3.24
C ASN A 79 20.25 4.70 2.36
N GLN A 80 20.02 3.89 1.33
CA GLN A 80 21.06 3.48 0.38
C GLN A 80 21.62 4.68 -0.38
N LEU A 81 20.76 5.58 -0.85
CA LEU A 81 21.17 6.83 -1.48
C LEU A 81 22.07 7.65 -0.56
N SER A 82 21.66 7.85 0.70
CA SER A 82 22.48 8.56 1.70
C SER A 82 23.87 7.93 1.88
N ILE A 83 23.96 6.60 1.96
CA ILE A 83 25.22 5.87 2.07
C ILE A 83 26.10 6.10 0.82
N ILE A 84 25.52 6.01 -0.37
CA ILE A 84 26.26 6.19 -1.63
C ILE A 84 26.77 7.62 -1.76
N LEU A 85 25.92 8.62 -1.50
CA LEU A 85 26.30 10.04 -1.54
C LEU A 85 27.43 10.33 -0.54
N LYS A 86 27.37 9.76 0.67
CA LYS A 86 28.46 9.84 1.64
C LYS A 86 29.76 9.21 1.12
N GLY A 87 29.67 8.14 0.33
CA GLY A 87 30.80 7.55 -0.39
C GLY A 87 31.45 8.49 -1.40
N TYR A 88 30.67 9.39 -2.00
CA TYR A 88 31.16 10.49 -2.85
C TYR A 88 31.64 11.72 -2.07
N GLY A 89 31.71 11.65 -0.73
CA GLY A 89 32.13 12.76 0.14
C GLY A 89 31.00 13.71 0.53
N ILE A 90 29.76 13.41 0.17
CA ILE A 90 28.61 14.29 0.40
C ILE A 90 28.03 14.05 1.78
N ASN A 91 28.04 15.09 2.61
CA ASN A 91 27.52 15.07 3.96
C ASN A 91 26.15 15.78 4.03
N LEU A 92 25.11 15.02 4.36
CA LEU A 92 23.73 15.49 4.50
C LEU A 92 23.35 15.85 5.96
N ASP A 93 24.20 15.54 6.94
CA ASP A 93 23.89 15.71 8.37
C ASP A 93 23.64 17.19 8.72
N LYS A 94 24.34 18.10 8.04
CA LYS A 94 24.21 19.55 8.25
C LYS A 94 22.89 20.11 7.71
N GLN A 95 22.15 19.33 6.93
CA GLN A 95 21.01 19.79 6.14
C GLN A 95 19.70 19.07 6.53
N GLY A 96 19.67 18.40 7.67
CA GLY A 96 18.50 17.64 8.15
C GLY A 96 18.58 16.14 7.90
N GLY A 97 19.75 15.62 7.48
CA GLY A 97 19.97 14.20 7.26
C GLY A 97 19.16 13.66 6.09
N ASN A 98 18.70 12.40 6.18
CA ASN A 98 18.03 11.72 5.07
C ASN A 98 16.70 12.39 4.66
N GLN A 99 16.10 13.21 5.53
CA GLN A 99 14.85 13.90 5.22
C GLN A 99 14.99 14.89 4.07
N ILE A 100 16.16 15.50 3.89
CA ILE A 100 16.37 16.45 2.79
C ILE A 100 16.25 15.79 1.43
N LEU A 101 16.55 14.49 1.32
CA LEU A 101 16.51 13.75 0.06
C LEU A 101 15.11 13.71 -0.56
N HIS A 102 14.04 13.89 0.22
CA HIS A 102 12.68 13.99 -0.32
C HIS A 102 12.36 15.34 -0.97
N SER A 103 13.15 16.38 -0.66
CA SER A 103 12.93 17.75 -1.12
C SER A 103 14.05 18.29 -2.00
N LEU A 104 15.19 17.60 -2.02
CA LEU A 104 16.35 17.99 -2.79
C LEU A 104 16.03 17.85 -4.28
N ASN A 105 16.39 18.87 -5.05
CA ASN A 105 16.32 18.84 -6.51
C ASN A 105 17.72 18.89 -7.13
N GLU A 106 17.80 18.66 -8.45
CA GLU A 106 19.09 18.63 -9.15
C GLU A 106 19.90 19.93 -9.00
N PRO A 107 19.32 21.15 -9.17
CA PRO A 107 20.07 22.39 -8.90
C PRO A 107 20.65 22.46 -7.48
N GLN A 108 19.85 22.13 -6.47
CA GLN A 108 20.31 22.13 -5.07
C GLN A 108 21.39 21.09 -4.82
N MET A 109 21.34 19.95 -5.52
CA MET A 109 22.40 18.94 -5.45
C MET A 109 23.72 19.48 -6.03
N VAL A 110 23.66 20.24 -7.13
CA VAL A 110 24.84 20.90 -7.72
C VAL A 110 25.43 21.93 -6.76
N ASP A 111 24.58 22.78 -6.16
CA ASP A 111 25.01 23.77 -5.16
C ASP A 111 25.69 23.08 -3.96
N LEU A 112 25.15 21.95 -3.53
CA LEU A 112 25.66 21.15 -2.42
C LEU A 112 27.03 20.52 -2.73
N LEU A 113 27.24 20.10 -3.98
CA LEU A 113 28.55 19.64 -4.45
C LEU A 113 29.59 20.76 -4.45
N ASP A 114 29.19 21.97 -4.87
CA ASP A 114 30.06 23.16 -4.86
C ASP A 114 30.40 23.60 -3.43
N GLU A 115 29.42 23.62 -2.51
CA GLU A 115 29.61 23.94 -1.09
C GLU A 115 30.54 22.95 -0.37
N GLN A 116 30.56 21.69 -0.81
CA GLN A 116 31.38 20.63 -0.22
C GLN A 116 32.70 20.41 -0.97
N HIS A 117 33.04 21.29 -1.92
CA HIS A 117 34.29 21.26 -2.68
C HIS A 117 34.54 19.93 -3.40
N ILE A 118 33.48 19.33 -3.97
CA ILE A 118 33.58 18.11 -4.76
C ILE A 118 33.84 18.49 -6.23
N ASP A 119 35.11 18.70 -6.53
CA ASP A 119 35.58 19.17 -7.85
C ASP A 119 35.93 18.03 -8.82
N GLU A 120 36.06 16.80 -8.33
CA GLU A 120 36.38 15.64 -9.15
C GLU A 120 35.22 15.32 -10.10
N VAL A 121 35.47 15.45 -11.41
CA VAL A 121 34.45 15.33 -12.45
C VAL A 121 33.72 13.97 -12.39
N GLU A 122 34.45 12.88 -12.14
CA GLU A 122 33.86 11.54 -12.04
C GLU A 122 32.96 11.41 -10.80
N ALA A 123 33.42 11.89 -9.64
CA ALA A 123 32.63 11.88 -8.40
C ALA A 123 31.36 12.76 -8.53
N ARG A 124 31.50 13.92 -9.16
CA ARG A 124 30.41 14.86 -9.41
C ARG A 124 29.37 14.27 -10.37
N SER A 125 29.81 13.75 -11.51
CA SER A 125 28.92 13.12 -12.48
C SER A 125 28.24 11.87 -11.92
N GLY A 126 28.98 11.03 -11.19
CA GLY A 126 28.46 9.80 -10.59
C GLY A 126 27.41 10.07 -9.52
N SER A 127 27.68 11.01 -8.61
CA SER A 127 26.73 11.38 -7.55
C SER A 127 25.43 11.99 -8.09
N ILE A 128 25.52 12.85 -9.12
CA ILE A 128 24.33 13.41 -9.79
C ILE A 128 23.51 12.31 -10.46
N GLN A 129 24.14 11.37 -11.16
CA GLN A 129 23.42 10.29 -11.83
C GLN A 129 22.70 9.38 -10.82
N VAL A 130 23.41 8.92 -9.79
CA VAL A 130 22.81 8.08 -8.72
C VAL A 130 21.66 8.81 -8.03
N PHE A 131 21.82 10.12 -7.80
CA PHE A 131 20.76 10.95 -7.23
C PHE A 131 19.52 10.98 -8.12
N LYS A 132 19.68 11.23 -9.43
CA LYS A 132 18.56 11.24 -10.39
C LYS A 132 17.82 9.91 -10.44
N ASP A 133 18.56 8.82 -10.59
CA ASP A 133 17.99 7.47 -10.68
C ASP A 133 17.21 7.13 -9.38
N SER A 134 17.76 7.53 -8.23
CA SER A 134 17.11 7.32 -6.94
C SER A 134 15.88 8.22 -6.75
N GLN A 135 15.90 9.46 -7.25
CA GLN A 135 14.75 10.38 -7.21
C GLN A 135 13.58 9.85 -8.05
N GLU A 136 13.85 9.29 -9.23
CA GLU A 136 12.83 8.67 -10.06
C GLU A 136 12.18 7.49 -9.34
N LEU A 137 12.99 6.64 -8.71
CA LEU A 137 12.50 5.51 -7.92
C LEU A 137 11.69 5.97 -6.69
N ILE A 138 12.18 6.95 -5.94
CA ILE A 138 11.47 7.56 -4.80
C ILE A 138 10.13 8.14 -5.26
N THR A 139 10.09 8.83 -6.39
CA THR A 139 8.86 9.39 -6.96
C THR A 139 7.86 8.28 -7.28
N THR A 140 8.31 7.22 -7.94
CA THR A 140 7.47 6.06 -8.28
C THR A 140 6.92 5.38 -7.02
N LEU A 141 7.74 5.15 -6.00
CA LEU A 141 7.29 4.56 -4.74
C LEU A 141 6.28 5.44 -4.01
N ASN A 142 6.44 6.77 -4.04
CA ASN A 142 5.46 7.70 -3.47
C ASN A 142 4.13 7.69 -4.22
N LEU A 143 4.14 7.60 -5.55
CA LEU A 143 2.91 7.43 -6.34
C LEU A 143 2.20 6.13 -5.96
N ASN A 144 2.95 5.04 -5.83
CA ASN A 144 2.43 3.74 -5.39
C ASN A 144 1.81 3.81 -3.98
N LEU A 145 2.46 4.50 -3.03
CA LEU A 145 1.92 4.72 -1.68
C LEU A 145 0.59 5.48 -1.71
N ASN A 146 0.49 6.52 -2.53
CA ASN A 146 -0.75 7.29 -2.68
C ASN A 146 -1.87 6.43 -3.28
N LEU A 147 -1.56 5.64 -4.31
CA LEU A 147 -2.51 4.74 -4.93
C LEU A 147 -3.04 3.70 -3.93
N LEU A 148 -2.13 3.02 -3.23
CA LEU A 148 -2.50 2.04 -2.20
C LEU A 148 -3.27 2.68 -1.04
N GLY A 149 -2.96 3.93 -0.68
CA GLY A 149 -3.73 4.70 0.29
C GLY A 149 -5.17 4.97 -0.14
N ASN A 150 -5.38 5.30 -1.42
CA ASN A 150 -6.72 5.48 -1.98
C ASN A 150 -7.51 4.16 -2.00
N ILE A 151 -6.85 3.06 -2.37
CA ILE A 151 -7.43 1.72 -2.37
C ILE A 151 -7.83 1.31 -0.94
N GLU A 152 -6.95 1.53 0.03
CA GLU A 152 -7.21 1.24 1.45
C GLU A 152 -8.45 1.98 1.95
N MET A 153 -8.56 3.28 1.67
CA MET A 153 -9.71 4.10 2.04
C MET A 153 -11.00 3.59 1.39
N TYR A 154 -10.97 3.29 0.10
CA TYR A 154 -12.11 2.75 -0.63
C TYR A 154 -12.61 1.42 -0.04
N LEU A 155 -11.69 0.51 0.30
CA LEU A 155 -12.03 -0.77 0.92
C LEU A 155 -12.60 -0.60 2.33
N GLN A 156 -12.07 0.33 3.12
CA GLN A 156 -12.58 0.66 4.45
C GLN A 156 -14.01 1.19 4.39
N ASP A 157 -14.32 2.08 3.44
CA ASP A 157 -15.66 2.63 3.24
C ASP A 157 -16.67 1.52 2.93
N TRP A 158 -16.33 0.59 2.04
CA TRP A 158 -17.20 -0.55 1.73
C TRP A 158 -17.37 -1.50 2.91
N LEU A 159 -16.29 -1.78 3.65
CA LEU A 159 -16.37 -2.61 4.85
C LEU A 159 -17.30 -2.00 5.89
N TRP A 160 -17.26 -0.70 6.11
CA TRP A 160 -18.19 -0.01 7.01
C TRP A 160 -19.63 -0.10 6.49
N GLY A 161 -19.85 0.17 5.20
CA GLY A 161 -21.18 0.09 4.60
C GLY A 161 -21.82 -1.30 4.73
N LEU A 162 -21.05 -2.35 4.42
CA LEU A 162 -21.54 -3.73 4.50
C LEU A 162 -21.67 -4.22 5.95
N THR A 163 -20.79 -3.80 6.85
CA THR A 163 -20.91 -4.12 8.28
C THR A 163 -22.18 -3.50 8.86
N TYR A 164 -22.50 -2.27 8.46
CA TYR A 164 -23.74 -1.62 8.87
C TYR A 164 -24.98 -2.37 8.36
N GLN A 165 -24.97 -2.79 7.09
CA GLN A 165 -26.06 -3.61 6.51
C GLN A 165 -26.22 -4.94 7.25
N PHE A 166 -25.11 -5.62 7.55
CA PHE A 166 -25.11 -6.88 8.30
C PHE A 166 -25.77 -6.75 9.67
N ILE A 167 -25.40 -5.72 10.43
CA ILE A 167 -25.95 -5.47 11.77
C ILE A 167 -27.46 -5.22 11.68
N ARG A 168 -27.91 -4.40 10.71
CA ARG A 168 -29.34 -4.12 10.53
C ARG A 168 -30.16 -5.35 10.15
N GLN A 169 -29.66 -6.20 9.26
CA GLN A 169 -30.34 -7.45 8.89
C GLN A 169 -30.52 -8.36 10.12
N GLY A 170 -29.52 -8.42 11.00
CA GLY A 170 -29.63 -9.16 12.26
C GLY A 170 -30.62 -8.56 13.26
N GLU A 171 -30.86 -7.24 13.24
CA GLU A 171 -31.88 -6.58 14.06
C GLU A 171 -33.30 -6.83 13.51
N ASP A 172 -33.47 -6.79 12.18
CA ASP A 172 -34.76 -7.03 11.52
C ASP A 172 -35.25 -8.48 11.70
N GLU A 173 -34.35 -9.48 11.69
CA GLU A 173 -34.70 -10.89 11.94
C GLU A 173 -35.20 -11.14 13.37
N VAL A 174 -34.62 -10.47 14.38
CA VAL A 174 -35.02 -10.60 15.79
C VAL A 174 -36.39 -9.95 16.06
N ASP A 175 -36.71 -8.87 15.34
CA ASP A 175 -38.01 -8.18 15.41
C ASP A 175 -39.14 -8.95 14.70
N GLU A 176 -38.83 -9.78 13.69
CA GLU A 176 -39.81 -10.69 13.07
C GLU A 176 -40.08 -11.94 13.92
N GLU A 177 -39.06 -12.56 14.52
CA GLU A 177 -39.26 -13.69 15.46
C GLU A 177 -40.08 -13.28 16.68
N SER A 178 -39.85 -12.08 17.22
CA SER A 178 -40.61 -11.54 18.37
C SER A 178 -42.09 -11.26 18.04
N LYS A 179 -42.45 -11.07 16.77
CA LYS A 179 -43.85 -10.90 16.31
C LYS A 179 -44.50 -12.24 15.95
N GLY A 180 -43.72 -13.27 15.62
CA GLY A 180 -44.19 -14.62 15.32
C GLY A 180 -44.64 -15.43 16.53
N GLU A 181 -44.17 -15.12 17.74
CA GLU A 181 -44.56 -15.83 18.99
C GLU A 181 -45.87 -15.32 19.63
N LEU A 182 -46.57 -14.36 19.03
CA LEU A 182 -47.81 -13.76 19.56
C LEU A 182 -49.09 -14.14 18.78
N LEU A 183 -49.05 -15.15 17.92
CA LEU A 183 -50.22 -15.71 17.20
C LEU A 183 -50.40 -17.21 17.49
#